data_AF-A0A0B7IG94-F1
#
_entry.id   AF-A0A0B7IG94-F1
#
_cell.length_a   1.000
_cell.length_b   1.000
_cell.length_c   1.000
_cell.angle_alpha   90.00
_cell.angle_beta   90.00
_cell.angle_gamma   90.00
#
_symmetry.space_group_name_H-M   'P 1'
#
loop_
_entity.id
_entity.type
_entity.pdbx_description
1 polymer ?
#
loop_
_entity_poly.entity_id
_entity_poly.type
_entity_poly.pdbx_seq_one_letter_code
_entity_poly.pdbx_strand_id
1 'polypeptide(L)'
;MQEKYIAFIEKYEKALHKQSQISNRISFLRLLLALLLVFSLYKTFTQEPILPYLVADLVLIITFVVLLKIHQKNALQRKLTQTLLQINKAEYEYLTENKKPWYDGASYINPQHDYSYDLDIFGTESLYHHLNRTATEAGKYALAQELLSHNTSQQILKKQKATDELAKEVVWRQEFYALAKNGKRPTR
;
A
#
# COMPACT_ATOMS: atom_id res chain seq x y z
N MET A 1 -10.14 -9.42 -18.73
CA MET A 1 -9.39 -9.44 -17.44
C MET A 1 -8.28 -8.38 -17.43
N GLN A 2 -7.43 -8.31 -18.47
CA GLN A 2 -6.36 -7.31 -18.60
C GLN A 2 -6.86 -5.86 -18.65
N GLU A 3 -7.95 -5.57 -19.37
CA GLU A 3 -8.55 -4.21 -19.46
C GLU A 3 -8.89 -3.60 -18.09
N LYS A 4 -9.31 -4.45 -17.13
CA LYS A 4 -9.63 -4.01 -15.76
C LYS A 4 -8.38 -3.49 -15.03
N TYR A 5 -7.23 -4.14 -15.24
CA TYR A 5 -5.96 -3.70 -14.64
C TYR A 5 -5.46 -2.40 -15.27
N ILE A 6 -5.61 -2.23 -16.59
CA ILE A 6 -5.29 -0.97 -17.27
C ILE A 6 -6.13 0.18 -16.69
N ALA A 7 -7.44 -0.01 -16.55
CA ALA A 7 -8.33 0.98 -15.96
C ALA A 7 -7.94 1.33 -14.50
N PHE A 8 -7.51 0.35 -13.71
CA PHE A 8 -7.00 0.60 -12.36
C PHE A 8 -5.66 1.34 -12.36
N ILE A 9 -4.73 0.98 -13.24
CA ILE A 9 -3.44 1.67 -13.40
C ILE A 9 -3.69 3.15 -13.69
N GLU A 10 -4.49 3.46 -14.71
CA GLU A 10 -4.81 4.85 -15.06
C GLU A 10 -5.48 5.60 -13.90
N LYS A 11 -6.43 4.96 -13.21
CA LYS A 11 -7.12 5.53 -12.06
C LYS A 11 -6.12 5.92 -10.96
N TYR A 12 -5.20 5.01 -10.61
CA TYR A 12 -4.23 5.25 -9.54
C TYR A 12 -3.13 6.23 -9.96
N GLU A 13 -2.71 6.24 -11.23
CA GLU A 13 -1.78 7.26 -11.76
C GLU A 13 -2.39 8.66 -11.70
N LYS A 14 -3.64 8.83 -12.15
CA LYS A 14 -4.38 10.10 -12.03
C LYS A 14 -4.51 10.53 -10.56
N ALA A 15 -4.82 9.59 -9.66
CA ALA A 15 -4.91 9.88 -8.23
C ALA A 15 -3.56 10.32 -7.62
N LEU A 16 -2.46 9.66 -7.98
CA LEU A 16 -1.11 10.03 -7.52
C LEU A 16 -0.68 11.41 -8.02
N HIS A 17 -0.98 11.73 -9.28
CA HIS A 17 -0.69 13.05 -9.83
C HIS A 17 -1.49 14.14 -9.11
N LYS A 18 -2.77 13.91 -8.81
CA LYS A 18 -3.56 14.85 -8.00
C LYS A 18 -3.00 15.01 -6.58
N GLN A 19 -2.64 13.90 -5.93
CA GLN A 19 -2.06 13.92 -4.58
C GLN A 19 -0.69 14.63 -4.52
N SER A 20 0.14 14.50 -5.56
CA SER A 20 1.44 15.19 -5.63
C SER A 20 1.27 16.69 -5.77
N GLN A 21 0.31 17.15 -6.59
CA GLN A 21 -0.02 18.58 -6.69
C GLN A 21 -0.50 19.15 -5.35
N ILE A 22 -1.39 18.44 -4.65
CA ILE A 22 -1.86 18.84 -3.31
C ILE A 22 -0.69 18.88 -2.33
N SER A 23 0.19 17.88 -2.36
CA SER A 23 1.38 17.84 -1.51
C SER A 23 2.30 19.04 -1.76
N ASN A 24 2.53 19.40 -3.02
CA ASN A 24 3.38 20.55 -3.38
C ASN A 24 2.77 21.88 -2.90
N ARG A 25 1.45 22.06 -3.06
CA ARG A 25 0.74 23.24 -2.55
C ARG A 25 0.84 23.34 -1.03
N ILE A 26 0.66 22.23 -0.30
CA ILE A 26 0.80 22.21 1.16
C ILE A 26 2.23 22.55 1.59
N SER A 27 3.24 22.00 0.89
CA SER A 27 4.65 22.32 1.16
C SER A 27 4.95 23.80 0.98
N PHE A 28 4.44 24.41 -0.10
CA PHE A 28 4.59 25.85 -0.36
C PHE A 28 3.88 26.70 0.69
N LEU A 29 2.63 26.38 1.02
CA LEU A 29 1.87 27.08 2.08
C LEU A 29 2.58 27.02 3.43
N ARG A 30 3.17 25.87 3.77
CA ARG A 30 3.94 25.72 5.00
C ARG A 30 5.19 26.62 5.03
N LEU A 31 5.88 26.75 3.90
CA LEU A 31 7.04 27.65 3.77
C LEU A 31 6.60 29.11 3.92
N LEU A 32 5.51 29.50 3.26
CA LEU A 32 4.95 30.84 3.39
C LEU A 32 4.53 31.15 4.83
N LEU A 33 3.87 30.21 5.52
CA LEU A 33 3.52 30.36 6.94
C LEU A 33 4.74 30.48 7.84
N ALA A 34 5.81 29.72 7.58
CA ALA A 34 7.05 29.82 8.34
C ALA A 34 7.68 31.23 8.20
N LEU A 35 7.68 31.78 6.98
CA LEU A 35 8.17 33.15 6.74
C LEU A 35 7.28 34.20 7.42
N LEU A 36 5.95 34.05 7.35
CA LEU A 36 5.01 34.93 8.04
C LEU A 36 5.18 34.89 9.56
N LEU A 37 5.43 33.72 10.13
CA LEU A 37 5.67 33.55 11.56
C LEU A 37 6.96 34.25 12.00
N VAL A 38 8.05 34.11 11.23
CA VAL A 38 9.30 34.84 11.50
C VAL A 38 9.10 36.36 11.42
N PHE A 39 8.35 36.82 10.41
CA PHE A 39 8.04 38.25 10.25
C PHE A 39 7.16 38.79 11.38
N SER A 40 6.15 38.03 11.79
CA SER A 40 5.24 38.38 12.89
C SER A 40 6.01 38.46 14.20
N LEU A 41 6.85 37.47 14.51
CA LEU A 41 7.74 37.49 15.67
C LEU A 41 8.68 38.71 15.67
N TYR A 42 9.26 39.08 14.53
CA TYR A 42 10.08 40.30 14.43
C TYR A 42 9.28 41.57 14.76
N LYS A 43 8.02 41.65 14.29
CA LYS A 43 7.13 42.78 14.60
C LYS A 43 6.76 42.85 16.07
N THR A 44 6.55 41.70 16.71
CA THR A 44 6.29 41.58 18.15
C THR A 44 7.38 42.25 19.01
N PHE A 45 8.66 42.21 18.59
CA PHE A 45 9.77 42.84 19.32
C PHE A 45 10.04 44.32 18.95
N THR A 46 9.44 44.83 17.86
CA THR A 46 9.79 46.15 17.32
C THR A 46 8.63 47.16 17.33
N GLN A 47 7.39 46.72 17.55
CA GLN A 47 6.21 47.59 17.54
C GLN A 47 5.33 47.39 18.77
N GLU A 48 4.87 48.52 19.34
CA GLU A 48 3.80 48.55 20.33
C GLU A 48 2.49 48.99 19.66
N PRO A 49 1.32 48.46 20.05
CA PRO A 49 1.12 47.47 21.13
C PRO A 49 1.44 46.03 20.70
N ILE A 50 2.01 45.24 21.62
CA ILE A 50 2.42 43.85 21.37
C ILE A 50 1.26 42.83 21.19
N LEU A 51 0.10 43.10 21.82
CA LEU A 51 -1.03 42.17 21.92
C LEU A 51 -1.54 41.61 20.56
N PRO A 52 -1.79 42.42 19.52
CA PRO A 52 -2.27 41.90 18.23
C PRO A 52 -1.28 40.93 17.56
N TYR A 53 0.04 41.15 17.71
CA TYR A 53 1.06 40.29 17.12
C TYR A 53 1.15 38.94 17.84
N LEU A 54 1.02 38.92 19.17
CA LEU A 54 0.94 37.67 19.94
C LEU A 54 -0.26 36.81 19.54
N VAL A 55 -1.43 37.43 19.31
CA VAL A 55 -2.61 36.72 18.82
C VAL A 55 -2.37 36.16 17.41
N ALA A 56 -1.73 36.94 16.52
CA ALA A 56 -1.39 36.48 15.18
C ALA A 56 -0.42 35.29 15.20
N ASP A 57 0.61 35.32 16.05
CA ASP A 57 1.56 34.22 16.22
C ASP A 57 0.86 32.93 16.66
N LEU A 58 -0.06 33.02 17.62
CA LEU A 58 -0.84 31.88 18.08
C LEU A 58 -1.68 31.27 16.95
N VAL A 59 -2.35 32.09 16.15
CA VAL A 59 -3.14 31.65 14.99
C VAL A 59 -2.26 30.98 13.92
N LEU A 60 -1.08 31.54 13.65
CA LEU A 60 -0.12 30.97 12.69
C LEU A 60 0.38 29.60 13.16
N ILE A 61 0.70 29.45 14.45
CA ILE A 61 1.13 28.17 15.04
C ILE A 61 0.03 27.12 14.91
N ILE A 62 -1.20 27.45 15.27
CA ILE A 62 -2.34 26.53 15.16
C ILE A 62 -2.53 26.10 13.71
N THR A 63 -2.52 27.06 12.78
CA THR A 63 -2.66 26.80 11.34
C THR A 63 -1.55 25.89 10.82
N PHE A 64 -0.31 26.12 11.25
CA PHE A 64 0.84 25.30 10.87
C PHE A 64 0.68 23.85 11.34
N VAL A 65 0.26 23.63 12.59
CA VAL A 65 0.02 22.29 13.14
C VAL A 65 -1.10 21.56 12.37
N VAL A 66 -2.18 22.26 12.02
CA VAL A 66 -3.26 21.69 11.20
C VAL A 66 -2.74 21.26 9.83
N LEU A 67 -1.94 22.09 9.16
CA LEU A 67 -1.33 21.76 7.88
C LEU A 67 -0.40 20.55 7.95
N LEU A 68 0.37 20.40 9.04
CA LEU A 68 1.22 19.21 9.25
C LEU A 68 0.39 17.92 9.32
N LYS A 69 -0.75 17.93 10.03
CA LYS A 69 -1.64 16.76 10.10
C LYS A 69 -2.21 16.41 8.73
N ILE A 70 -2.63 17.41 7.94
CA ILE A 70 -3.13 17.20 6.58
C ILE A 70 -2.03 16.63 5.68
N HIS A 71 -0.81 17.15 5.78
CA HIS A 71 0.34 16.65 5.03
C HIS A 71 0.62 15.17 5.35
N GLN A 72 0.66 14.80 6.63
CA GLN A 72 0.88 13.41 7.06
C GLN A 72 -0.22 12.47 6.53
N LYS A 73 -1.49 12.90 6.59
CA LYS A 73 -2.62 12.12 6.05
C LYS A 73 -2.49 11.94 4.53
N ASN A 74 -2.16 12.99 3.79
CA ASN A 74 -1.97 12.92 2.34
C ASN A 74 -0.77 12.03 1.97
N ALA A 75 0.35 12.13 2.71
CA ALA A 75 1.52 11.29 2.50
C ALA A 75 1.18 9.80 2.69
N LEU A 76 0.37 9.47 3.70
CA LEU A 76 -0.11 8.11 3.90
C LEU A 76 -1.01 7.62 2.76
N GLN A 77 -2.00 8.42 2.37
CA GLN A 77 -2.89 8.06 1.26
C GLN A 77 -2.10 7.84 -0.02
N ARG A 78 -1.11 8.70 -0.29
CA ARG A 78 -0.20 8.56 -1.43
C ARG A 78 0.59 7.26 -1.39
N LYS A 79 1.12 6.86 -0.23
CA LYS A 79 1.82 5.58 -0.08
C LYS A 79 0.91 4.39 -0.43
N LEU A 80 -0.34 4.39 0.06
CA LEU A 80 -1.31 3.35 -0.27
C LEU A 80 -1.66 3.34 -1.76
N THR A 81 -1.92 4.51 -2.37
CA THR A 81 -2.19 4.63 -3.80
C THR A 81 -1.00 4.16 -4.66
N GLN A 82 0.23 4.43 -4.24
CA GLN A 82 1.44 3.94 -4.90
C GLN A 82 1.53 2.41 -4.84
N THR A 83 1.25 1.82 -3.68
CA THR A 83 1.24 0.36 -3.54
C THR A 83 0.15 -0.29 -4.39
N LEU A 84 -1.05 0.30 -4.44
CA LEU A 84 -2.13 -0.16 -5.32
C LEU A 84 -1.73 -0.09 -6.80
N LEU A 85 -1.07 0.99 -7.21
CA LEU A 85 -0.53 1.10 -8.57
C LEU A 85 0.49 0.00 -8.86
N GLN A 86 1.44 -0.24 -7.95
CA GLN A 86 2.46 -1.28 -8.11
C GLN A 86 1.83 -2.69 -8.18
N ILE A 87 0.83 -2.97 -7.37
CA ILE A 87 0.09 -4.25 -7.41
C ILE A 87 -0.54 -4.42 -8.80
N ASN A 88 -1.26 -3.42 -9.29
CA ASN A 88 -1.93 -3.53 -10.59
C ASN A 88 -0.95 -3.62 -11.76
N LYS A 89 0.19 -2.93 -11.70
CA LYS A 89 1.27 -3.07 -12.70
C LYS A 89 1.87 -4.47 -12.69
N ALA A 90 2.20 -5.00 -11.51
CA ALA A 90 2.73 -6.36 -11.38
C ALA A 90 1.75 -7.42 -11.90
N GLU A 91 0.45 -7.30 -11.59
CA GLU A 91 -0.57 -8.22 -12.12
C GLU A 91 -0.75 -8.08 -13.64
N TYR A 92 -0.66 -6.85 -14.17
CA TYR A 92 -0.70 -6.62 -15.61
C TYR A 92 0.50 -7.28 -16.31
N GLU A 93 1.72 -7.02 -15.84
CA GLU A 93 2.96 -7.60 -16.37
C GLU A 93 2.97 -9.14 -16.26
N TYR A 94 2.40 -9.71 -15.20
CA TYR A 94 2.20 -11.15 -15.09
C TYR A 94 1.27 -11.69 -16.18
N LEU A 95 0.15 -11.00 -16.44
CA LEU A 95 -0.82 -11.43 -17.44
C LEU A 95 -0.37 -11.21 -18.89
N THR A 96 0.58 -10.31 -19.15
CA THR A 96 1.05 -10.00 -20.51
C THR A 96 2.40 -10.61 -20.84
N GLU A 97 3.32 -10.63 -19.88
CA GLU A 97 4.72 -11.00 -20.08
C GLU A 97 5.14 -12.21 -19.22
N ASN A 98 4.21 -12.78 -18.43
CA ASN A 98 4.47 -13.86 -17.47
C ASN A 98 5.57 -13.51 -16.44
N LYS A 99 5.80 -12.21 -16.21
CA LYS A 99 6.73 -11.70 -15.19
C LYS A 99 6.16 -11.96 -13.80
N LYS A 100 6.96 -12.60 -12.94
CA LYS A 100 6.55 -12.93 -11.56
C LYS A 100 7.52 -12.25 -10.59
N PRO A 101 7.16 -11.06 -10.08
CA PRO A 101 8.00 -10.34 -9.12
C PRO A 101 7.84 -10.85 -7.67
N TRP A 102 7.06 -11.91 -7.46
CA TRP A 102 6.77 -12.45 -6.13
C TRP A 102 7.84 -13.46 -5.69
N TYR A 103 7.84 -13.79 -4.40
CA TYR A 103 8.74 -14.80 -3.88
C TYR A 103 8.40 -16.18 -4.46
N ASP A 104 9.41 -16.91 -4.89
CA ASP A 104 9.31 -18.19 -5.60
C ASP A 104 9.15 -19.41 -4.68
N GLY A 105 9.36 -19.22 -3.37
CA GLY A 105 9.21 -20.29 -2.39
C GLY A 105 10.39 -21.26 -2.32
N ALA A 106 11.53 -20.96 -2.97
CA ALA A 106 12.66 -21.89 -3.06
C ALA A 106 13.17 -22.38 -1.69
N SER A 107 13.02 -21.60 -0.62
CA SER A 107 13.41 -22.01 0.74
C SER A 107 12.52 -23.08 1.37
N TYR A 108 11.34 -23.35 0.79
CA TYR A 108 10.40 -24.35 1.29
C TYR A 108 10.53 -25.72 0.60
N ILE A 109 11.48 -25.86 -0.34
CA ILE A 109 11.79 -27.14 -0.97
C ILE A 109 12.29 -28.11 0.11
N ASN A 110 11.61 -29.26 0.24
CA ASN A 110 11.99 -30.31 1.18
C ASN A 110 12.22 -31.63 0.42
N PRO A 111 13.49 -32.05 0.21
CA PRO A 111 13.82 -33.28 -0.50
C PRO A 111 13.25 -34.57 0.13
N GLN A 112 12.80 -34.53 1.38
CA GLN A 112 12.23 -35.69 2.10
C GLN A 112 10.70 -35.77 2.02
N HIS A 113 10.03 -34.88 1.27
CA HIS A 113 8.58 -34.84 1.16
C HIS A 113 8.11 -35.49 -0.14
N ASP A 114 7.15 -36.40 -0.03
CA ASP A 114 6.73 -37.39 -1.05
C ASP A 114 6.45 -36.84 -2.46
N TYR A 115 6.17 -35.55 -2.62
CA TYR A 115 5.82 -34.93 -3.90
C TYR A 115 6.34 -33.49 -4.08
N SER A 116 7.13 -32.97 -3.14
CA SER A 116 7.62 -31.57 -3.25
C SER A 116 8.65 -31.36 -4.37
N TYR A 117 9.34 -32.43 -4.77
CA TYR A 117 10.35 -32.41 -5.82
C TYR A 117 9.81 -32.79 -7.20
N ASP A 118 8.81 -33.67 -7.30
CA ASP A 118 8.30 -34.18 -8.58
C ASP A 118 7.23 -33.28 -9.23
N LEU A 119 6.52 -32.46 -8.44
CA LEU A 119 5.39 -31.64 -8.92
C LEU A 119 5.74 -30.15 -9.13
N ASP A 120 7.02 -29.79 -9.13
CA ASP A 120 7.50 -28.39 -9.24
C ASP A 120 6.70 -27.43 -8.34
N ILE A 121 6.53 -27.79 -7.06
CA ILE A 121 5.68 -27.04 -6.13
C ILE A 121 6.32 -25.71 -5.74
N PHE A 122 7.65 -25.67 -5.64
CA PHE A 122 8.42 -24.50 -5.19
C PHE A 122 9.60 -24.20 -6.13
N GLY A 123 10.06 -22.94 -6.13
CA GLY A 123 11.15 -22.47 -7.00
C GLY A 123 10.66 -21.63 -8.18
N THR A 124 11.58 -21.25 -9.07
CA THR A 124 11.27 -20.42 -10.25
C THR A 124 10.26 -21.13 -11.15
N GLU A 125 9.29 -20.40 -11.72
CA GLU A 125 8.17 -20.95 -12.51
C GLU A 125 7.30 -22.04 -11.81
N SER A 126 7.47 -22.29 -10.52
CA SER A 126 6.70 -23.28 -9.77
C SER A 126 5.24 -22.91 -9.54
N LEU A 127 4.44 -23.89 -9.11
CA LEU A 127 3.06 -23.65 -8.68
C LEU A 127 2.97 -22.57 -7.60
N TYR A 128 3.84 -22.62 -6.58
CA TYR A 128 3.88 -21.59 -5.54
C TYR A 128 4.16 -20.21 -6.13
N HIS A 129 5.13 -20.10 -7.04
CA HIS A 129 5.47 -18.83 -7.68
C HIS A 129 4.30 -18.26 -8.51
N HIS A 130 3.55 -19.14 -9.19
CA HIS A 130 2.34 -18.78 -9.90
C HIS A 130 1.16 -18.41 -9.00
N LEU A 131 1.12 -18.90 -7.76
CA LEU A 131 0.01 -18.66 -6.82
C LEU A 131 0.27 -17.51 -5.84
N ASN A 132 1.53 -17.23 -5.51
CA ASN A 132 1.89 -16.36 -4.40
C ASN A 132 1.50 -14.89 -4.62
N ARG A 133 0.48 -14.41 -3.88
CA ARG A 133 0.13 -12.98 -3.72
C ARG A 133 0.14 -12.59 -2.24
N THR A 134 0.98 -13.24 -1.44
CA THR A 134 1.08 -12.98 0.00
C THR A 134 1.96 -11.75 0.26
N ALA A 135 1.60 -10.96 1.29
CA ALA A 135 2.34 -9.75 1.65
C ALA A 135 3.33 -9.95 2.82
N THR A 136 3.08 -10.95 3.67
CA THR A 136 3.79 -11.14 4.93
C THR A 136 4.52 -12.48 4.94
N GLU A 137 5.59 -12.59 5.72
CA GLU A 137 6.32 -13.87 5.88
C GLU A 137 5.41 -14.96 6.45
N ALA A 138 4.55 -14.62 7.42
CA ALA A 138 3.55 -15.54 7.94
C ALA A 138 2.57 -16.03 6.85
N GLY A 139 2.18 -15.16 5.92
CA GLY A 139 1.33 -15.53 4.79
C GLY A 139 2.05 -16.43 3.78
N LYS A 140 3.31 -16.14 3.46
CA LYS A 140 4.17 -16.98 2.61
C LYS A 140 4.29 -18.39 3.19
N TYR A 141 4.63 -18.47 4.47
CA TYR A 141 4.75 -19.73 5.18
C TYR A 141 3.42 -20.49 5.22
N ALA A 142 2.31 -19.81 5.53
CA ALA A 142 0.99 -20.43 5.52
C ALA A 142 0.60 -21.01 4.15
N LEU A 143 0.86 -20.28 3.06
CA LEU A 143 0.62 -20.78 1.70
C LEU A 143 1.50 -22.01 1.39
N ALA A 144 2.78 -21.98 1.78
CA ALA A 144 3.69 -23.11 1.57
C ALA A 144 3.23 -24.36 2.33
N GLN A 145 2.86 -24.22 3.61
CA GLN A 145 2.34 -25.33 4.41
C GLN A 145 1.03 -25.88 3.83
N GLU A 146 0.18 -24.99 3.31
CA GLU A 146 -1.06 -25.39 2.65
C GLU A 146 -0.82 -26.26 1.41
N LEU A 147 0.17 -25.91 0.57
CA LEU A 147 0.55 -26.72 -0.59
C LEU A 147 1.17 -28.07 -0.23
N LEU A 148 1.85 -28.16 0.92
CA LEU A 148 2.46 -29.41 1.41
C LEU A 148 1.45 -30.33 2.15
N SER A 149 0.30 -29.78 2.57
CA SER A 149 -0.67 -30.47 3.41
C SER A 149 -1.67 -31.34 2.63
N HIS A 150 -2.01 -32.51 3.19
CA HIS A 150 -3.13 -33.33 2.71
C HIS A 150 -4.45 -32.82 3.31
N ASN A 151 -5.23 -32.11 2.50
CA ASN A 151 -6.54 -31.60 2.90
C ASN A 151 -7.65 -32.63 2.65
N THR A 152 -8.60 -32.74 3.57
CA THR A 152 -9.83 -33.54 3.36
C THR A 152 -10.74 -32.86 2.34
N SER A 153 -11.62 -33.62 1.68
CA SER A 153 -12.57 -33.09 0.70
C SER A 153 -13.44 -31.96 1.26
N GLN A 154 -13.85 -32.06 2.53
CA GLN A 154 -14.63 -31.02 3.20
C GLN A 154 -13.84 -29.71 3.39
N GLN A 155 -12.56 -29.80 3.75
CA GLN A 155 -11.67 -28.63 3.87
C GLN A 155 -11.44 -27.96 2.51
N ILE A 156 -11.26 -28.76 1.45
CA ILE A 156 -11.10 -28.26 0.08
C ILE A 156 -12.34 -27.49 -0.37
N LEU A 157 -13.53 -28.06 -0.20
CA LEU A 157 -14.79 -27.38 -0.57
C LEU A 157 -14.99 -26.06 0.18
N LYS A 158 -14.66 -26.02 1.47
CA LYS A 158 -14.73 -24.80 2.27
C LYS A 158 -13.77 -23.72 1.73
N LYS A 159 -12.54 -24.11 1.38
CA LYS A 159 -11.53 -23.21 0.80
C LYS A 159 -11.94 -22.70 -0.59
N GLN A 160 -12.44 -23.57 -1.46
CA GLN A 160 -12.96 -23.19 -2.77
C GLN A 160 -14.08 -22.16 -2.66
N LYS A 161 -15.05 -22.38 -1.76
CA LYS A 161 -16.13 -21.42 -1.50
C LYS A 161 -15.61 -20.06 -1.03
N ALA A 162 -14.63 -20.05 -0.13
CA ALA A 162 -14.01 -18.80 0.33
C ALA A 162 -13.22 -18.10 -0.79
N THR A 163 -12.53 -18.86 -1.64
CA THR A 163 -11.85 -18.31 -2.83
C THR A 163 -12.85 -17.72 -3.82
N ASP A 164 -13.97 -18.37 -4.08
CA ASP A 164 -15.02 -17.90 -5.01
C ASP A 164 -15.72 -16.63 -4.50
N GLU A 165 -15.95 -16.54 -3.20
CA GLU A 165 -16.46 -15.33 -2.54
C GLU A 165 -15.48 -14.18 -2.74
N LEU A 166 -14.21 -14.39 -2.36
CA LEU A 166 -13.19 -13.37 -2.46
C LEU A 166 -12.86 -13.00 -3.90
N ALA A 167 -12.95 -13.94 -4.86
CA ALA A 167 -12.64 -13.73 -6.27
C ALA A 167 -13.45 -12.59 -6.91
N LYS A 168 -14.67 -12.35 -6.41
CA LYS A 168 -15.56 -11.27 -6.87
C LYS A 168 -15.13 -9.90 -6.36
N GLU A 169 -14.53 -9.84 -5.16
CA GLU A 169 -14.17 -8.61 -4.45
C GLU A 169 -12.76 -8.08 -4.78
N VAL A 170 -12.48 -7.86 -6.07
CA VAL A 170 -11.12 -7.48 -6.55
C VAL A 170 -10.57 -6.22 -5.86
N VAL A 171 -11.40 -5.18 -5.70
CA VAL A 171 -10.96 -3.92 -5.09
C VAL A 171 -10.56 -4.14 -3.64
N TRP A 172 -11.41 -4.81 -2.88
CA TRP A 172 -11.15 -5.12 -1.48
C TRP A 172 -9.88 -5.97 -1.31
N ARG A 173 -9.67 -7.01 -2.15
CA ARG A 173 -8.46 -7.83 -2.09
C ARG A 173 -7.20 -6.99 -2.30
N GLN A 174 -7.21 -6.09 -3.28
CA GLN A 174 -6.07 -5.21 -3.55
C GLN A 174 -5.82 -4.21 -2.43
N GLU A 175 -6.86 -3.64 -1.84
CA GLU A 175 -6.74 -2.74 -0.68
C GLU A 175 -6.16 -3.47 0.53
N PHE A 176 -6.69 -4.66 0.84
CA PHE A 176 -6.18 -5.51 1.89
C PHE A 176 -4.71 -5.87 1.67
N TYR A 177 -4.34 -6.25 0.43
CA TYR A 177 -2.97 -6.56 0.07
C TYR A 177 -2.04 -5.33 0.19
N ALA A 178 -2.50 -4.16 -0.26
CA ALA A 178 -1.75 -2.91 -0.15
C ALA A 178 -1.53 -2.47 1.31
N LEU A 179 -2.52 -2.68 2.18
CA LEU A 179 -2.40 -2.42 3.61
C LEU A 179 -1.37 -3.34 4.27
N ALA A 180 -1.43 -4.64 3.97
CA ALA A 180 -0.48 -5.63 4.47
C ALA A 180 0.97 -5.30 4.03
N LYS A 181 1.19 -4.96 2.75
CA LYS A 181 2.50 -4.50 2.24
C LYS A 181 3.02 -3.24 2.94
N ASN A 182 2.14 -2.38 3.43
CA ASN A 182 2.49 -1.16 4.13
C ASN A 182 2.57 -1.30 5.66
N GLY A 183 2.41 -2.52 6.20
CA GLY A 183 2.42 -2.77 7.64
C GLY A 183 1.23 -2.14 8.38
N LYS A 184 0.10 -1.92 7.69
CA LYS A 184 -1.10 -1.30 8.27
C LYS A 184 -2.26 -2.30 8.33
N ARG A 185 -3.06 -2.21 9.39
CA ARG A 185 -4.27 -3.01 9.55
C ARG A 185 -5.38 -2.44 8.65
N PRO A 186 -6.24 -3.28 8.05
CA PRO A 186 -7.43 -2.80 7.35
C PRO A 186 -8.35 -2.05 8.31
N THR A 187 -8.79 -0.87 7.88
CA THR A 187 -9.89 -0.14 8.53
C THR A 187 -11.17 -0.91 8.23
N ARG A 188 -11.80 -1.46 9.27
CA ARG A 188 -13.13 -2.09 9.22
C ARG A 188 -14.21 -1.08 8.88
#